data_AF-B0W103-F1
#
_entry.id   AF-B0W103-F1
#
_cell.length_a   1.000
_cell.length_b   1.000
_cell.length_c   1.000
_cell.angle_alpha   90.00
_cell.angle_beta   90.00
_cell.angle_gamma   90.00
#
_symmetry.space_group_name_H-M   'P 1'
#
loop_
_entity.id
_entity.type
_entity.pdbx_description
1 polymer ?
#
loop_
_entity_poly.entity_id
_entity_poly.type
_entity_poly.pdbx_seq_one_letter_code
_entity_poly.pdbx_strand_id
1 'polypeptide(L)'
;MDSAGPTTQRYFNSSKLRRFKHGSTDQLVAENVTHGSDGVFRCAIAGPGSCPFALPKMIQFTFACHFLRSHPKEAEEKGFLEESRAPTKSQPAALGHFVVRTERGFCCRIDPSLTCAYVQKDQVSAQNFTRHFRLAHPALARKHGFYQVLQSHEGRSILNTMVQRSVEKSTADDSEQTSQKRKLTEDDDDSGESSSDVIVLNPGDEKEWMNTPSDDPSEYCRLCFSVARRSKPIFSGPQDTGSSCAALIEECTGVRLAAGEDYPAAICHECSEKLHDIKCFRTVCETLNRVVCRNRAASRSKTPETVAPPSSPPPLVPIEMPVANLTCDEELTIENEDDDEDYVVQLSDSDDDDEEEAVDDTPQESSSTAVEETGGEDLPYIALQDDWFCCKQCNQIHHTLDVMVDHLHNYHSELGFFVKAKPAAPQVNKKKYKKSKPRTVATPVEYQEVVIADKTYFKCNDCDTLVSQKGNMARHERCYHKEGSEQKPRLYCRVAECYQNFMDRMGLTRHLKLQHSYDSIEEAMALQLHHEVEIL
;
A
#
# COMPACT_ATOMS: atom_id res chain seq x y z
N MET A 1 26.55 39.84 -27.60
CA MET A 1 26.32 39.26 -26.26
C MET A 1 24.83 39.05 -26.16
N ASP A 2 24.37 37.81 -26.10
CA ASP A 2 22.99 37.46 -25.70
C ASP A 2 22.97 35.96 -25.40
N SER A 3 23.10 35.62 -24.12
CA SER A 3 23.09 34.23 -23.64
C SER A 3 21.69 33.88 -23.15
N ALA A 4 20.94 33.11 -23.94
CA ALA A 4 19.67 32.55 -23.48
C ALA A 4 19.91 31.50 -22.38
N GLY A 5 19.39 31.75 -21.18
CA GLY A 5 19.45 30.82 -20.06
C GLY A 5 18.54 29.60 -20.23
N PRO A 6 18.75 28.52 -19.46
CA PRO A 6 17.99 27.28 -19.60
C PRO A 6 16.54 27.43 -19.13
N THR A 7 15.60 26.97 -19.96
CA THR A 7 14.16 26.96 -19.66
C THR A 7 13.86 25.99 -18.51
N THR A 8 13.22 26.47 -17.44
CA THR A 8 12.85 25.65 -16.28
C THR A 8 11.71 24.68 -16.61
N GLN A 9 12.01 23.38 -16.50
CA GLN A 9 11.08 22.29 -16.80
C GLN A 9 10.01 22.18 -15.69
N ARG A 10 8.75 22.50 -16.02
CA ARG A 10 7.62 22.41 -15.08
C ARG A 10 7.10 20.99 -14.98
N TYR A 11 7.09 20.43 -13.76
CA TYR A 11 6.45 19.14 -13.46
C TYR A 11 4.93 19.23 -13.62
N PHE A 12 4.33 18.31 -14.37
CA PHE A 12 2.88 18.22 -14.60
C PHE A 12 2.24 17.12 -13.73
N ASN A 13 1.07 17.43 -13.16
CA ASN A 13 0.31 16.53 -12.29
C ASN A 13 -0.96 16.03 -13.03
N SER A 14 -1.28 14.73 -12.91
CA SER A 14 -2.37 14.05 -13.62
C SER A 14 -3.78 14.48 -13.19
N SER A 15 -3.90 15.21 -12.07
CA SER A 15 -5.17 15.68 -11.51
C SER A 15 -5.90 16.77 -12.30
N LYS A 16 -5.34 17.28 -13.40
CA LYS A 16 -5.96 18.36 -14.24
C LYS A 16 -6.99 17.89 -15.27
N LEU A 17 -7.15 16.58 -15.51
CA LEU A 17 -7.98 16.00 -16.59
C LEU A 17 -9.52 16.12 -16.41
N ARG A 18 -10.05 17.07 -15.63
CA ARG A 18 -11.47 17.10 -15.20
C ARG A 18 -12.35 18.23 -15.73
N ARG A 19 -11.82 19.16 -16.55
CA ARG A 19 -12.62 20.06 -17.40
C ARG A 19 -11.89 20.34 -18.71
N PHE A 20 -12.60 20.17 -19.80
CA PHE A 20 -12.14 20.46 -21.17
C PHE A 20 -13.00 21.58 -21.74
N LYS A 21 -12.42 22.40 -22.61
CA LYS A 21 -13.07 23.62 -23.11
C LYS A 21 -14.35 23.26 -23.88
N HIS A 22 -14.27 22.31 -24.81
CA HIS A 22 -15.38 21.75 -25.59
C HIS A 22 -15.14 20.24 -25.84
N GLY A 23 -16.21 19.44 -25.93
CA GLY A 23 -16.15 18.00 -26.24
C GLY A 23 -15.78 17.10 -25.06
N SER A 24 -15.90 15.78 -25.25
CA SER A 24 -15.31 14.78 -24.34
C SER A 24 -13.81 14.63 -24.62
N THR A 25 -13.04 14.20 -23.61
CA THR A 25 -11.61 13.87 -23.77
C THR A 25 -11.39 12.95 -24.97
N ASP A 26 -12.27 11.95 -25.10
CA ASP A 26 -12.23 10.90 -26.09
C ASP A 26 -12.33 11.44 -27.51
N GLN A 27 -13.20 12.42 -27.74
CA GLN A 27 -13.35 13.11 -29.03
C GLN A 27 -12.09 13.94 -29.33
N LEU A 28 -11.62 14.75 -28.37
CA LEU A 28 -10.40 15.55 -28.56
C LEU A 28 -9.18 14.66 -28.87
N VAL A 29 -9.08 13.49 -28.23
CA VAL A 29 -8.02 12.52 -28.55
C VAL A 29 -8.20 11.92 -29.94
N ALA A 30 -9.41 11.49 -30.31
CA ALA A 30 -9.68 10.95 -31.64
C ALA A 30 -9.35 11.93 -32.77
N GLU A 31 -9.61 13.23 -32.59
CA GLU A 31 -9.30 14.27 -33.58
C GLU A 31 -7.79 14.59 -33.71
N ASN A 32 -6.96 14.17 -32.75
CA ASN A 32 -5.52 14.48 -32.70
C ASN A 32 -4.61 13.24 -32.71
N VAL A 33 -5.17 12.07 -33.08
CA VAL A 33 -4.45 10.82 -33.35
C VAL A 33 -4.72 10.37 -34.78
N THR A 34 -3.70 9.97 -35.53
CA THR A 34 -3.86 9.33 -36.84
C THR A 34 -3.67 7.83 -36.74
N HIS A 35 -4.48 7.07 -37.49
CA HIS A 35 -4.31 5.63 -37.63
C HIS A 35 -3.48 5.32 -38.89
N GLY A 36 -2.31 4.73 -38.72
CA GLY A 36 -1.46 4.32 -39.84
C GLY A 36 -1.97 3.08 -40.57
N SER A 37 -1.51 2.88 -41.81
CA SER A 37 -1.78 1.65 -42.58
C SER A 37 -1.12 0.40 -41.98
N ASP A 38 -0.21 0.59 -41.01
CA ASP A 38 0.43 -0.43 -40.18
C ASP A 38 -0.42 -0.86 -38.97
N GLY A 39 -1.62 -0.30 -38.79
CA GLY A 39 -2.48 -0.59 -37.64
C GLY A 39 -2.06 0.13 -36.35
N VAL A 40 -1.13 1.09 -36.45
CA VAL A 40 -0.59 1.81 -35.29
C VAL A 40 -1.21 3.21 -35.19
N PHE A 41 -1.71 3.55 -34.01
CA PHE A 41 -2.20 4.88 -33.69
C PHE A 41 -1.02 5.80 -33.36
N ARG A 42 -0.95 6.98 -33.98
CA ARG A 42 0.20 7.90 -33.93
C ARG A 42 -0.25 9.28 -33.47
N CYS A 43 0.56 9.92 -32.63
CA CYS A 43 0.31 11.30 -32.22
C CYS A 43 0.34 12.23 -33.44
N ALA A 44 -0.71 13.03 -33.60
CA ALA A 44 -0.86 13.99 -34.70
C ALA A 44 -1.26 15.39 -34.22
N ILE A 45 -1.15 15.69 -32.93
CA ILE A 45 -1.59 16.96 -32.34
C ILE A 45 -0.82 18.17 -32.89
N ALA A 46 0.46 17.99 -33.17
CA ALA A 46 1.32 18.95 -33.87
C ALA A 46 1.41 18.66 -35.39
N GLY A 47 0.39 18.00 -35.96
CA GLY A 47 0.35 17.54 -37.35
C GLY A 47 0.79 16.07 -37.54
N PRO A 48 0.36 15.38 -38.61
CA PRO A 48 0.72 13.99 -38.85
C PRO A 48 2.23 13.77 -39.02
N GLY A 49 2.80 12.86 -38.23
CA GLY A 49 4.22 12.49 -38.32
C GLY A 49 5.21 13.45 -37.67
N SER A 50 4.75 14.54 -37.04
CA SER A 50 5.61 15.46 -36.28
C SER A 50 6.11 14.86 -34.96
N CYS A 51 5.38 13.89 -34.40
CA CYS A 51 5.72 13.22 -33.16
C CYS A 51 5.99 11.72 -33.38
N PRO A 52 7.07 11.15 -32.79
CA PRO A 52 7.36 9.72 -32.89
C PRO A 52 6.48 8.85 -31.99
N PHE A 53 5.64 9.43 -31.11
CA PHE A 53 4.82 8.67 -30.17
C PHE A 53 3.71 7.90 -30.90
N ALA A 54 3.69 6.59 -30.69
CA ALA A 54 2.80 5.66 -31.37
C ALA A 54 2.43 4.48 -30.46
N LEU A 55 1.17 4.02 -30.53
CA LEU A 55 0.64 2.90 -29.76
C LEU A 55 -0.11 1.93 -30.68
N PRO A 56 -0.01 0.60 -30.47
CA PRO A 56 -0.74 -0.39 -31.26
C PRO A 56 -2.25 -0.44 -30.95
N LYS A 57 -2.72 0.35 -29.97
CA LYS A 57 -4.13 0.48 -29.59
C LYS A 57 -4.44 1.94 -29.21
N MET A 58 -5.65 2.37 -29.50
CA MET A 58 -6.18 3.68 -29.13
C MET A 58 -6.51 3.76 -27.64
N ILE A 59 -5.53 4.09 -26.80
CA ILE A 59 -5.74 4.28 -25.36
C ILE A 59 -5.84 5.78 -25.08
N GLN A 60 -7.07 6.29 -24.95
CA GLN A 60 -7.36 7.73 -24.92
C GLN A 60 -6.59 8.47 -23.81
N PHE A 61 -6.61 7.91 -22.59
CA PHE A 61 -5.89 8.47 -21.44
C PHE A 61 -4.38 8.61 -21.70
N THR A 62 -3.75 7.59 -22.30
CA THR A 62 -2.31 7.61 -22.58
C THR A 62 -1.95 8.68 -23.61
N PHE A 63 -2.76 8.83 -24.67
CA PHE A 63 -2.58 9.92 -25.64
C PHE A 63 -2.83 11.30 -25.02
N ALA A 64 -3.88 11.49 -24.21
CA ALA A 64 -4.14 12.75 -23.51
C ALA A 64 -2.98 13.14 -22.58
N CYS A 65 -2.44 12.19 -21.81
CA CYS A 65 -1.24 12.41 -21.00
C CYS A 65 0.00 12.73 -21.85
N HIS A 66 0.18 12.06 -22.98
CA HIS A 66 1.28 12.36 -23.91
C HIS A 66 1.15 13.77 -24.48
N PHE A 67 -0.03 14.20 -24.95
CA PHE A 67 -0.26 15.55 -25.47
C PHE A 67 0.08 16.62 -24.43
N LEU A 68 -0.44 16.49 -23.20
CA LEU A 68 -0.20 17.45 -22.12
C LEU A 68 1.28 17.54 -21.69
N ARG A 69 2.07 16.46 -21.88
CA ARG A 69 3.49 16.41 -21.47
C ARG A 69 4.46 16.77 -22.59
N SER A 70 4.19 16.33 -23.81
CA SER A 70 5.10 16.47 -24.98
C SER A 70 4.71 17.60 -25.92
N HIS A 71 3.43 17.99 -25.95
CA HIS A 71 2.87 19.00 -26.85
C HIS A 71 2.02 20.03 -26.07
N PRO A 72 2.54 20.67 -25.01
CA PRO A 72 1.72 21.47 -24.11
C PRO A 72 1.06 22.68 -24.78
N LYS A 73 1.65 23.24 -25.84
CA LYS A 73 1.07 24.39 -26.57
C LYS A 73 -0.05 23.93 -27.49
N GLU A 74 0.21 22.90 -28.28
CA GLU A 74 -0.74 22.31 -29.22
C GLU A 74 -1.91 21.69 -28.46
N ALA A 75 -1.66 21.11 -27.27
CA ALA A 75 -2.70 20.65 -26.35
C ALA A 75 -3.58 21.79 -25.81
N GLU A 76 -3.00 22.95 -25.49
CA GLU A 76 -3.74 24.14 -25.07
C GLU A 76 -4.59 24.73 -26.22
N GLU A 77 -4.00 24.87 -27.41
CA GLU A 77 -4.70 25.30 -28.64
C GLU A 77 -5.86 24.36 -29.03
N LYS A 78 -5.69 23.05 -28.81
CA LYS A 78 -6.72 22.02 -29.05
C LYS A 78 -7.69 21.83 -27.89
N GLY A 79 -7.60 22.62 -26.81
CA GLY A 79 -8.57 22.61 -25.72
C GLY A 79 -8.43 21.48 -24.68
N PHE A 80 -7.32 20.74 -24.69
CA PHE A 80 -6.96 19.79 -23.61
C PHE A 80 -6.63 20.50 -22.28
N LEU A 81 -6.31 21.79 -22.35
CA LEU A 81 -6.22 22.69 -21.20
C LEU A 81 -7.32 23.75 -21.33
N GLU A 82 -8.14 23.90 -20.29
CA GLU A 82 -9.04 25.04 -20.20
C GLU A 82 -8.20 26.32 -19.99
N GLU A 83 -8.08 27.11 -21.06
CA GLU A 83 -7.54 28.47 -21.03
C GLU A 83 -8.18 29.21 -19.85
N SER A 84 -7.35 29.60 -18.87
CA SER A 84 -7.83 29.91 -17.53
C SER A 84 -8.69 31.17 -17.51
N ARG A 85 -10.01 31.00 -17.66
CA ARG A 85 -10.99 31.94 -17.09
C ARG A 85 -10.56 32.13 -15.65
N ALA A 86 -10.10 33.33 -15.33
CA ALA A 86 -9.46 33.62 -14.05
C ALA A 86 -10.35 33.07 -12.93
N PRO A 87 -9.91 32.04 -12.17
CA PRO A 87 -10.73 31.54 -11.08
C PRO A 87 -10.97 32.72 -10.16
N THR A 88 -12.22 32.95 -9.78
CA THR A 88 -12.55 33.83 -8.67
C THR A 88 -11.69 33.36 -7.51
N LYS A 89 -10.70 34.19 -7.13
CA LYS A 89 -9.70 33.82 -6.13
C LYS A 89 -10.36 33.81 -4.77
N SER A 90 -11.10 32.74 -4.45
CA SER A 90 -11.09 32.20 -3.10
C SER A 90 -9.66 31.74 -2.83
N GLN A 91 -8.79 32.70 -2.49
CA GLN A 91 -7.63 32.38 -1.68
C GLN A 91 -8.14 31.55 -0.50
N PRO A 92 -7.43 30.48 -0.08
CA PRO A 92 -7.81 29.75 1.12
C PRO A 92 -7.96 30.79 2.23
N ALA A 93 -9.17 30.91 2.77
CA ALA A 93 -9.51 32.01 3.65
C ALA A 93 -8.50 32.02 4.80
N ALA A 94 -7.87 33.18 5.03
CA ALA A 94 -6.63 33.27 5.79
C ALA A 94 -6.81 32.56 7.14
N LEU A 95 -5.90 31.64 7.47
CA LEU A 95 -6.11 30.67 8.56
C LEU A 95 -6.36 31.33 9.93
N GLY A 96 -5.92 32.58 10.13
CA GLY A 96 -6.26 33.40 11.29
C GLY A 96 -7.75 33.75 11.45
N HIS A 97 -8.60 33.63 10.42
CA HIS A 97 -10.06 33.76 10.57
C HIS A 97 -10.70 32.56 11.29
N PHE A 98 -10.01 31.41 11.32
CA PHE A 98 -10.51 30.15 11.89
C PHE A 98 -9.66 29.68 13.08
N VAL A 99 -8.76 30.53 13.58
CA VAL A 99 -7.89 30.27 14.73
C VAL A 99 -7.93 31.47 15.65
N VAL A 100 -8.40 31.28 16.88
CA VAL A 100 -8.54 32.34 17.89
C VAL A 100 -7.53 32.13 19.00
N ARG A 101 -6.84 33.18 19.42
CA ARG A 101 -5.94 33.14 20.58
C ARG A 101 -6.76 33.20 21.87
N THR A 102 -6.48 32.31 22.81
CA THR A 102 -7.06 32.28 24.16
C THR A 102 -5.93 32.16 25.19
N GLU A 103 -6.27 32.25 26.48
CA GLU A 103 -5.34 32.02 27.60
C GLU A 103 -4.68 30.63 27.56
N ARG A 104 -5.36 29.63 26.95
CA ARG A 104 -4.87 28.25 26.85
C ARG A 104 -3.97 27.99 25.63
N GLY A 105 -3.81 29.00 24.76
CA GLY A 105 -3.15 28.89 23.46
C GLY A 105 -4.08 29.23 22.29
N PHE A 106 -3.70 28.82 21.09
CA PHE A 106 -4.48 29.04 19.87
C PHE A 106 -5.50 27.92 19.68
N CYS A 107 -6.78 28.27 19.58
CA CYS A 107 -7.91 27.34 19.50
C CYS A 107 -8.49 27.28 18.08
N CYS A 108 -9.00 26.13 17.68
CA CYS A 108 -9.79 25.99 16.45
C CYS A 108 -11.14 26.71 16.59
N ARG A 109 -11.48 27.54 15.59
CA ARG A 109 -12.79 28.18 15.42
C ARG A 109 -13.19 28.17 13.95
N ILE A 110 -13.08 27.01 13.29
CA ILE A 110 -13.52 26.85 11.90
C ILE A 110 -15.04 26.92 11.77
N ASP A 111 -15.75 26.50 12.82
CA ASP A 111 -17.15 26.83 13.03
C ASP A 111 -17.25 27.95 14.08
N PRO A 112 -18.00 29.04 13.83
CA PRO A 112 -18.31 30.02 14.86
C PRO A 112 -19.30 29.54 15.93
N SER A 113 -20.12 28.52 15.63
CA SER A 113 -21.20 28.00 16.47
C SER A 113 -20.78 26.83 17.36
N LEU A 114 -19.83 26.00 16.91
CA LEU A 114 -19.33 24.84 17.65
C LEU A 114 -17.99 25.14 18.31
N THR A 115 -17.87 24.87 19.61
CA THR A 115 -16.63 25.03 20.38
C THR A 115 -15.72 23.82 20.18
N CYS A 116 -14.69 23.96 19.33
CA CYS A 116 -13.71 22.90 19.14
C CYS A 116 -12.66 22.86 20.26
N ALA A 117 -12.47 21.70 20.88
CA ALA A 117 -11.52 21.48 21.96
C ALA A 117 -10.03 21.46 21.53
N TYR A 118 -9.73 21.58 20.23
CA TYR A 118 -8.35 21.56 19.75
C TYR A 118 -7.62 22.88 20.04
N VAL A 119 -6.57 22.79 20.87
CA VAL A 119 -5.73 23.93 21.28
C VAL A 119 -4.25 23.62 21.01
N GLN A 120 -3.56 24.54 20.35
CA GLN A 120 -2.10 24.53 20.16
C GLN A 120 -1.47 25.60 21.07
N LYS A 121 -0.68 25.17 22.05
CA LYS A 121 -0.22 26.03 23.17
C LYS A 121 0.72 27.17 22.75
N ASP A 122 1.74 26.87 21.94
CA ASP A 122 2.90 27.78 21.80
C ASP A 122 2.86 28.68 20.56
N GLN A 123 2.76 28.10 19.36
CA GLN A 123 2.77 28.83 18.08
C GLN A 123 1.71 28.27 17.13
N VAL A 124 1.16 29.10 16.24
CA VAL A 124 0.20 28.64 15.21
C VAL A 124 0.93 27.87 14.11
N SER A 125 0.84 26.54 14.11
CA SER A 125 1.25 25.75 12.96
C SER A 125 0.10 25.65 11.97
N ALA A 126 0.21 26.38 10.85
CA ALA A 126 -0.80 26.34 9.78
C ALA A 126 -1.02 24.90 9.25
N GLN A 127 0.00 24.04 9.29
CA GLN A 127 -0.11 22.62 8.94
C GLN A 127 -0.91 21.81 9.96
N ASN A 128 -0.70 22.06 11.27
CA ASN A 128 -1.42 21.36 12.33
C ASN A 128 -2.92 21.72 12.30
N PHE A 129 -3.23 23.02 12.19
CA PHE A 129 -4.62 23.48 12.02
C PHE A 129 -5.23 22.97 10.72
N THR A 130 -4.53 23.02 9.57
CA THR A 130 -5.05 22.46 8.31
C THR A 130 -5.32 20.95 8.41
N ARG A 131 -4.45 20.20 9.09
CA ARG A 131 -4.67 18.76 9.35
C ARG A 131 -5.88 18.55 10.27
N HIS A 132 -5.97 19.29 11.37
CA HIS A 132 -7.08 19.23 12.31
C HIS A 132 -8.41 19.56 11.62
N PHE A 133 -8.50 20.65 10.86
CA PHE A 133 -9.70 21.02 10.10
C PHE A 133 -10.17 19.88 9.18
N ARG A 134 -9.26 19.21 8.47
CA ARG A 134 -9.61 18.11 7.55
C ARG A 134 -10.05 16.83 8.25
N LEU A 135 -9.63 16.60 9.49
CA LEU A 135 -9.93 15.37 10.23
C LEU A 135 -11.16 15.54 11.14
N ALA A 136 -11.23 16.65 11.88
CA ALA A 136 -12.31 16.93 12.83
C ALA A 136 -13.48 17.74 12.23
N HIS A 137 -13.25 18.47 11.13
CA HIS A 137 -14.25 19.34 10.51
C HIS A 137 -14.33 19.16 8.97
N PRO A 138 -14.41 17.93 8.43
CA PRO A 138 -14.19 17.63 7.02
C PRO A 138 -15.16 18.33 6.05
N ALA A 139 -16.38 18.67 6.50
CA ALA A 139 -17.34 19.44 5.72
C ALA A 139 -16.94 20.93 5.62
N LEU A 140 -16.69 21.58 6.75
CA LEU A 140 -16.24 22.98 6.82
C LEU A 140 -14.87 23.17 6.15
N ALA A 141 -13.95 22.22 6.33
CA ALA A 141 -12.65 22.24 5.67
C ALA A 141 -12.75 22.13 4.14
N ARG A 142 -13.77 21.44 3.61
CA ARG A 142 -14.10 21.48 2.17
C ARG A 142 -14.70 22.84 1.78
N LYS A 143 -15.69 23.33 2.53
CA LYS A 143 -16.36 24.64 2.32
C LYS A 143 -15.37 25.83 2.28
N HIS A 144 -14.35 25.80 3.13
CA HIS A 144 -13.33 26.86 3.24
C HIS A 144 -12.04 26.58 2.44
N GLY A 145 -12.02 25.54 1.59
CA GLY A 145 -10.92 25.29 0.64
C GLY A 145 -9.66 24.64 1.22
N PHE A 146 -9.67 24.22 2.49
CA PHE A 146 -8.49 23.68 3.18
C PHE A 146 -7.95 22.37 2.61
N TYR A 147 -8.70 21.64 1.78
CA TYR A 147 -8.20 20.44 1.08
C TYR A 147 -7.22 20.75 -0.06
N GLN A 148 -7.28 21.94 -0.65
CA GLN A 148 -6.58 22.25 -1.91
C GLN A 148 -5.09 22.60 -1.75
N VAL A 149 -4.67 23.03 -0.54
CA VAL A 149 -3.40 23.77 -0.33
C VAL A 149 -2.14 22.90 -0.22
N LEU A 150 -2.21 21.62 0.18
CA LEU A 150 -1.00 20.81 0.44
C LEU A 150 -0.26 20.28 -0.80
N GLN A 151 -0.75 20.57 -2.01
CA GLN A 151 -0.20 20.03 -3.27
C GLN A 151 1.04 20.76 -3.83
N SER A 152 1.56 21.79 -3.17
CA SER A 152 2.87 22.38 -3.51
C SER A 152 3.73 22.68 -2.28
N HIS A 153 5.06 22.67 -2.46
CA HIS A 153 6.02 23.04 -1.43
C HIS A 153 5.96 24.55 -1.12
N GLU A 154 5.79 25.37 -2.16
CA GLU A 154 5.78 26.83 -2.09
C GLU A 154 4.53 27.38 -1.38
N GLY A 155 3.37 26.73 -1.54
CA GLY A 155 2.14 27.07 -0.81
C GLY A 155 2.29 26.93 0.72
N ARG A 156 3.19 26.06 1.19
CA ARG A 156 3.46 25.87 2.64
C ARG A 156 4.21 27.05 3.25
N SER A 157 5.17 27.63 2.51
CA SER A 157 5.95 28.79 2.95
C SER A 157 5.10 30.07 2.99
N ILE A 158 4.30 30.29 1.95
CA ILE A 158 3.39 31.46 1.84
C ILE A 158 2.35 31.44 2.97
N LEU A 159 1.73 30.28 3.24
CA LEU A 159 0.71 30.15 4.28
C LEU A 159 1.27 30.47 5.68
N ASN A 160 2.44 29.94 6.04
CA ASN A 160 3.10 30.24 7.31
C ASN A 160 3.41 31.75 7.44
N THR A 161 3.95 32.36 6.38
CA THR A 161 4.31 33.79 6.38
C THR A 161 3.09 34.72 6.51
N MET A 162 1.96 34.34 5.89
CA MET A 162 0.70 35.11 6.00
C MET A 162 0.08 34.98 7.40
N VAL A 163 0.12 33.78 7.99
CA VAL A 163 -0.41 33.54 9.35
C VAL A 163 0.33 34.37 10.39
N GLN A 164 1.67 34.43 10.32
CA GLN A 164 2.49 35.24 11.23
C GLN A 164 2.01 36.71 11.26
N ARG A 165 1.90 37.34 10.08
CA ARG A 165 1.47 38.75 9.94
C ARG A 165 0.02 39.00 10.39
N SER A 166 -0.88 38.05 10.18
CA SER A 166 -2.27 38.19 10.65
C SER A 166 -2.36 38.15 12.17
N VAL A 167 -1.63 37.26 12.83
CA VAL A 167 -1.61 37.16 14.31
C VAL A 167 -1.00 38.41 14.94
N GLU A 168 0.10 38.91 14.39
CA GLU A 168 0.75 40.16 14.85
C GLU A 168 -0.17 41.38 14.72
N LYS A 169 -0.98 41.45 13.65
CA LYS A 169 -1.95 42.53 13.45
C LYS A 169 -3.15 42.44 14.40
N SER A 170 -3.58 41.25 14.79
CA SER A 170 -4.68 41.06 15.76
C SER A 170 -4.31 41.41 17.20
N THR A 171 -3.03 41.52 17.54
CA THR A 171 -2.57 41.87 18.91
C THR A 171 -2.29 43.37 19.12
N ALA A 172 -2.56 44.23 18.13
CA ALA A 172 -2.16 45.64 18.16
C ALA A 172 -3.32 46.64 18.34
N ASP A 173 -4.57 46.20 18.27
CA ASP A 173 -5.77 47.06 18.19
C ASP A 173 -6.73 46.91 19.38
N ASP A 174 -6.28 46.35 20.52
CA ASP A 174 -7.11 46.19 21.73
C ASP A 174 -6.91 47.36 22.73
N SER A 175 -7.08 48.58 22.22
CA SER A 175 -7.18 49.79 23.04
C SER A 175 -7.93 50.92 22.32
N GLU A 176 -9.25 50.80 22.14
CA GLU A 176 -10.22 51.86 22.53
C GLU A 176 -11.70 51.54 22.23
N GLN A 177 -12.56 52.00 23.16
CA GLN A 177 -13.96 52.43 22.99
C GLN A 177 -15.08 51.40 22.78
N THR A 178 -15.66 51.05 23.93
CA THR A 178 -17.10 50.86 24.18
C THR A 178 -18.06 51.78 23.38
N SER A 179 -19.14 51.23 22.79
CA SER A 179 -20.57 51.59 23.07
C SER A 179 -21.58 51.23 21.96
N GLN A 180 -22.84 51.06 22.37
CA GLN A 180 -24.09 50.93 21.57
C GLN A 180 -24.34 49.54 20.93
N LYS A 181 -25.50 48.84 20.97
CA LYS A 181 -26.86 48.92 21.56
C LYS A 181 -27.91 48.66 20.45
N ARG A 182 -28.87 47.75 20.72
CA ARG A 182 -30.10 47.37 19.96
C ARG A 182 -29.98 46.10 19.06
N LYS A 183 -31.05 45.31 18.79
CA LYS A 183 -32.37 45.04 19.46
C LYS A 183 -33.20 44.04 18.60
N LEU A 184 -33.75 42.96 19.20
CA LEU A 184 -34.80 42.03 18.64
C LEU A 184 -34.41 41.26 17.35
N THR A 185 -34.99 40.11 16.94
CA THR A 185 -35.96 39.07 17.42
C THR A 185 -35.48 37.76 16.74
N GLU A 186 -35.46 36.54 17.32
CA GLU A 186 -36.58 35.63 17.66
C GLU A 186 -37.43 35.13 16.45
N ASP A 187 -37.79 33.82 16.50
CA ASP A 187 -38.66 33.01 15.63
C ASP A 187 -38.07 32.58 14.23
N ASP A 188 -38.21 31.35 13.69
CA ASP A 188 -38.71 30.06 14.21
C ASP A 188 -38.25 28.84 13.33
N ASP A 189 -38.30 27.65 13.93
CA ASP A 189 -38.53 26.25 13.42
C ASP A 189 -37.77 25.53 12.26
N ASP A 190 -37.28 24.34 12.66
CA ASP A 190 -37.49 22.97 12.09
C ASP A 190 -37.08 22.58 10.64
N SER A 191 -36.07 21.69 10.51
CA SER A 191 -36.31 20.25 10.24
C SER A 191 -35.07 19.42 9.82
N GLY A 192 -34.78 18.38 10.61
CA GLY A 192 -34.24 17.07 10.21
C GLY A 192 -32.90 16.97 9.43
N GLU A 193 -31.77 16.91 10.14
CA GLU A 193 -30.52 16.34 9.60
C GLU A 193 -30.23 14.92 10.13
N SER A 194 -30.05 13.96 9.22
CA SER A 194 -29.48 12.64 9.51
C SER A 194 -28.01 12.64 9.11
N SER A 195 -27.11 12.96 10.06
CA SER A 195 -25.66 12.97 9.84
C SER A 195 -24.96 11.84 10.59
N SER A 196 -24.17 11.04 9.88
CA SER A 196 -23.32 9.98 10.46
C SER A 196 -21.94 10.56 10.82
N ASP A 197 -21.79 11.05 12.04
CA ASP A 197 -20.52 11.59 12.55
C ASP A 197 -19.55 10.52 13.05
N VAL A 198 -18.26 10.79 12.91
CA VAL A 198 -17.17 9.92 13.40
C VAL A 198 -16.84 10.30 14.84
N ILE A 199 -17.27 9.47 15.78
CA ILE A 199 -17.13 9.73 17.22
C ILE A 199 -15.67 9.53 17.66
N VAL A 200 -15.12 10.51 18.38
CA VAL A 200 -13.83 10.41 19.10
C VAL A 200 -14.13 10.39 20.59
N LEU A 201 -13.73 9.29 21.25
CA LEU A 201 -14.17 8.94 22.59
C LEU A 201 -13.26 9.55 23.69
N ASN A 202 -13.84 10.36 24.59
CA ASN A 202 -13.22 10.79 25.85
C ASN A 202 -13.51 9.76 26.98
N PRO A 203 -12.51 9.27 27.75
CA PRO A 203 -12.73 8.25 28.79
C PRO A 203 -13.55 8.64 30.04
N GLY A 204 -14.27 9.77 30.03
CA GLY A 204 -14.95 10.31 31.22
C GLY A 204 -16.47 10.09 31.28
N ASP A 205 -17.11 9.83 30.13
CA ASP A 205 -18.57 9.92 29.96
C ASP A 205 -19.21 8.54 29.69
N GLU A 206 -18.83 7.53 30.47
CA GLU A 206 -19.24 6.11 30.28
C GLU A 206 -20.77 5.87 30.31
N LYS A 207 -21.56 6.83 30.80
CA LYS A 207 -23.01 6.71 30.95
C LYS A 207 -23.85 7.13 29.74
N GLU A 208 -23.28 7.83 28.77
CA GLU A 208 -24.04 8.37 27.63
C GLU A 208 -23.96 7.48 26.37
N TRP A 209 -23.13 6.43 26.39
CA TRP A 209 -22.77 5.66 25.17
C TRP A 209 -23.38 4.26 25.09
N MET A 210 -24.27 3.87 26.01
CA MET A 210 -24.95 2.57 26.01
C MET A 210 -26.15 2.48 25.05
N ASN A 211 -26.04 3.08 23.86
CA ASN A 211 -27.00 2.85 22.76
C ASN A 211 -26.37 1.85 21.78
N THR A 212 -26.44 0.56 22.13
CA THR A 212 -26.12 -0.52 21.19
C THR A 212 -27.10 -0.50 20.01
N PRO A 213 -26.67 -0.75 18.76
CA PRO A 213 -27.55 -0.63 17.58
C PRO A 213 -28.69 -1.66 17.56
N SER A 214 -28.51 -2.78 18.24
CA SER A 214 -29.50 -3.83 18.50
C SER A 214 -29.17 -4.49 19.85
N ASP A 215 -30.13 -5.24 20.40
CA ASP A 215 -29.92 -6.12 21.55
C ASP A 215 -29.15 -7.40 21.17
N ASP A 216 -29.14 -7.78 19.88
CA ASP A 216 -28.34 -8.90 19.37
C ASP A 216 -27.00 -8.40 18.76
N PRO A 217 -25.84 -8.73 19.34
CA PRO A 217 -24.53 -8.36 18.79
C PRO A 217 -24.14 -9.12 17.50
N SER A 218 -24.98 -10.05 17.02
CA SER A 218 -24.86 -10.64 15.69
C SER A 218 -25.30 -9.70 14.55
N GLU A 219 -26.20 -8.74 14.82
CA GLU A 219 -26.82 -7.88 13.80
C GLU A 219 -25.94 -6.68 13.38
N TYR A 220 -24.93 -6.33 14.18
CA TYR A 220 -24.05 -5.19 13.93
C TYR A 220 -22.56 -5.54 14.00
N CYS A 221 -21.73 -4.72 13.38
CA CYS A 221 -20.27 -4.89 13.43
C CYS A 221 -19.71 -4.48 14.80
N ARG A 222 -19.12 -5.43 15.54
CA ARG A 222 -18.46 -5.20 16.84
C ARG A 222 -17.41 -4.06 16.82
N LEU A 223 -16.76 -3.83 15.68
CA LEU A 223 -15.65 -2.85 15.56
C LEU A 223 -16.05 -1.44 15.12
N CYS A 224 -17.23 -1.26 14.50
CA CYS A 224 -17.66 0.06 14.01
C CYS A 224 -19.16 0.34 14.19
N PHE A 225 -19.88 -0.56 14.88
CA PHE A 225 -21.29 -0.46 15.24
C PHE A 225 -22.24 -0.29 14.03
N SER A 226 -21.77 -0.57 12.80
CA SER A 226 -22.61 -0.52 11.62
C SER A 226 -23.51 -1.76 11.51
N VAL A 227 -24.81 -1.52 11.34
CA VAL A 227 -25.81 -2.54 10.98
C VAL A 227 -25.70 -2.85 9.48
N ALA A 228 -24.56 -3.44 9.10
CA ALA A 228 -24.24 -3.72 7.71
C ALA A 228 -24.87 -5.05 7.27
N ARG A 229 -25.66 -5.04 6.17
CA ARG A 229 -26.33 -6.23 5.57
C ARG A 229 -25.40 -7.40 5.14
N ARG A 230 -24.09 -7.30 5.37
CA ARG A 230 -23.06 -8.30 5.07
C ARG A 230 -22.05 -8.39 6.21
N SER A 231 -22.56 -8.50 7.45
CA SER A 231 -21.77 -8.95 8.58
C SER A 231 -21.47 -10.46 8.45
N LYS A 232 -20.34 -10.89 8.99
CA LYS A 232 -19.99 -12.31 9.16
C LYS A 232 -19.79 -12.57 10.65
N PRO A 233 -20.16 -13.74 11.18
CA PRO A 233 -19.91 -14.05 12.57
C PRO A 233 -18.40 -14.09 12.82
N ILE A 234 -17.96 -13.57 13.97
CA ILE A 234 -16.57 -13.62 14.42
C ILE A 234 -16.22 -15.04 14.88
N PHE A 235 -17.18 -15.75 15.49
CA PHE A 235 -17.03 -17.11 15.99
C PHE A 235 -18.01 -18.06 15.30
N SER A 236 -17.58 -19.30 15.07
CA SER A 236 -18.41 -20.35 14.45
C SER A 236 -19.46 -20.92 15.40
N GLY A 237 -19.30 -20.69 16.71
CA GLY A 237 -20.19 -21.12 17.79
C GLY A 237 -19.66 -20.71 19.16
N PRO A 238 -20.42 -20.95 20.25
CA PRO A 238 -20.07 -20.52 21.61
C PRO A 238 -18.89 -21.28 22.24
N GLN A 239 -18.41 -22.36 21.61
CA GLN A 239 -17.26 -23.16 22.04
C GLN A 239 -16.07 -23.02 21.08
N ASP A 240 -16.06 -21.98 20.24
CA ASP A 240 -14.99 -21.73 19.26
C ASP A 240 -13.74 -21.16 19.96
N THR A 241 -12.74 -22.01 20.18
CA THR A 241 -11.50 -21.65 20.89
C THR A 241 -10.48 -20.91 20.02
N GLY A 242 -10.75 -20.63 18.74
CA GLY A 242 -9.67 -20.24 17.82
C GLY A 242 -10.07 -19.72 16.44
N SER A 243 -11.22 -19.04 16.31
CA SER A 243 -11.58 -18.39 15.04
C SER A 243 -10.46 -17.48 14.52
N SER A 244 -10.09 -17.69 13.25
CA SER A 244 -9.13 -16.85 12.51
C SER A 244 -9.51 -15.36 12.54
N CYS A 245 -10.81 -15.04 12.63
CA CYS A 245 -11.26 -13.64 12.75
C CYS A 245 -10.95 -13.04 14.13
N ALA A 246 -11.18 -13.78 15.22
CA ALA A 246 -10.89 -13.29 16.58
C ALA A 246 -9.38 -13.06 16.77
N ALA A 247 -8.54 -14.02 16.33
CA ALA A 247 -7.10 -13.90 16.36
C ALA A 247 -6.58 -12.71 15.52
N LEU A 248 -7.18 -12.46 14.35
CA LEU A 248 -6.83 -11.31 13.50
C LEU A 248 -7.22 -9.97 14.15
N ILE A 249 -8.35 -9.92 14.86
CA ILE A 249 -8.77 -8.73 15.62
C ILE A 249 -7.77 -8.44 16.74
N GLU A 250 -7.41 -9.45 17.56
CA GLU A 250 -6.41 -9.30 18.61
C GLU A 250 -5.06 -8.86 18.03
N GLU A 251 -4.57 -9.54 16.99
CA GLU A 251 -3.28 -9.23 16.37
C GLU A 251 -3.22 -7.78 15.88
N CYS A 252 -4.27 -7.28 15.23
CA CYS A 252 -4.28 -5.95 14.62
C CYS A 252 -4.67 -4.80 15.56
N THR A 253 -5.49 -5.06 16.59
CA THR A 253 -6.08 -4.00 17.44
C THR A 253 -5.74 -4.12 18.92
N GLY A 254 -5.24 -5.27 19.37
CA GLY A 254 -5.05 -5.59 20.79
C GLY A 254 -6.34 -6.00 21.53
N VAL A 255 -7.50 -5.99 20.86
CA VAL A 255 -8.78 -6.40 21.47
C VAL A 255 -8.89 -7.92 21.47
N ARG A 256 -8.84 -8.53 22.65
CA ARG A 256 -9.13 -9.95 22.86
C ARG A 256 -10.64 -10.16 22.86
N LEU A 257 -11.09 -11.20 22.17
CA LEU A 257 -12.48 -11.64 22.13
C LEU A 257 -12.51 -13.15 22.40
N ALA A 258 -13.44 -13.61 23.24
CA ALA A 258 -13.56 -15.03 23.61
C ALA A 258 -14.97 -15.54 23.32
N ALA A 259 -15.09 -16.71 22.67
CA ALA A 259 -16.41 -17.25 22.27
C ALA A 259 -17.37 -17.51 23.45
N GLY A 260 -16.86 -17.70 24.67
CA GLY A 260 -17.70 -17.86 25.86
C GLY A 260 -18.37 -16.57 26.36
N GLU A 261 -17.85 -15.40 25.98
CA GLU A 261 -18.29 -14.08 26.46
C GLU A 261 -18.81 -13.18 25.33
N ASP A 262 -18.17 -13.23 24.16
CA ASP A 262 -18.49 -12.41 22.98
C ASP A 262 -19.38 -13.12 21.94
N TYR A 263 -19.85 -14.34 22.18
CA TYR A 263 -20.81 -15.00 21.26
C TYR A 263 -22.27 -14.63 21.61
N PRO A 264 -23.10 -14.24 20.63
CA PRO A 264 -22.80 -14.05 19.21
C PRO A 264 -22.28 -12.63 18.92
N ALA A 265 -21.22 -12.52 18.13
CA ALA A 265 -20.73 -11.23 17.62
C ALA A 265 -20.36 -11.32 16.14
N ALA A 266 -20.54 -10.22 15.40
CA ALA A 266 -20.26 -10.15 13.98
C ALA A 266 -19.32 -8.99 13.58
N ILE A 267 -18.71 -9.11 12.40
CA ILE A 267 -17.84 -8.11 11.78
C ILE A 267 -18.28 -7.84 10.34
N CYS A 268 -18.36 -6.56 9.94
CA CYS A 268 -18.68 -6.19 8.56
C CYS A 268 -17.49 -6.39 7.61
N HIS A 269 -17.78 -6.55 6.32
CA HIS A 269 -16.76 -6.77 5.29
C HIS A 269 -15.64 -5.71 5.30
N GLU A 270 -15.97 -4.42 5.43
CA GLU A 270 -14.97 -3.34 5.42
C GLU A 270 -14.01 -3.38 6.61
N CYS A 271 -14.51 -3.72 7.81
CA CYS A 271 -13.66 -3.89 8.98
C CYS A 271 -12.78 -5.13 8.83
N SER A 272 -13.33 -6.22 8.30
CA SER A 272 -12.55 -7.43 8.00
C SER A 272 -11.44 -7.16 6.98
N GLU A 273 -11.70 -6.38 5.92
CA GLU A 273 -10.70 -6.00 4.91
C GLU A 273 -9.60 -5.10 5.49
N LYS A 274 -9.96 -4.06 6.27
CA LYS A 274 -9.00 -3.19 6.96
C LYS A 274 -8.05 -3.96 7.89
N LEU A 275 -8.52 -5.01 8.56
CA LEU A 275 -7.67 -5.87 9.39
C LEU A 275 -6.64 -6.65 8.53
N HIS A 276 -7.06 -7.17 7.36
CA HIS A 276 -6.13 -7.83 6.44
C HIS A 276 -5.08 -6.85 5.90
N ASP A 277 -5.47 -5.61 5.56
CA ASP A 277 -4.54 -4.57 5.11
C ASP A 277 -3.50 -4.23 6.20
N ILE A 278 -3.93 -4.11 7.47
CA ILE A 278 -3.04 -3.87 8.61
C ILE A 278 -2.05 -5.04 8.78
N LYS A 279 -2.53 -6.28 8.68
CA LYS A 279 -1.67 -7.48 8.77
C LYS A 279 -0.64 -7.52 7.65
N CYS A 280 -1.07 -7.31 6.40
CA CYS A 280 -0.18 -7.21 5.23
C CYS A 280 0.87 -6.10 5.42
N PHE A 281 0.48 -4.92 5.87
CA PHE A 281 1.38 -3.80 6.13
C PHE A 281 2.42 -4.14 7.22
N ARG A 282 2.02 -4.79 8.32
CA ARG A 282 2.94 -5.26 9.37
C ARG A 282 3.95 -6.26 8.83
N THR A 283 3.51 -7.27 8.07
CA THR A 283 4.41 -8.26 7.43
C THR A 283 5.44 -7.59 6.52
N VAL A 284 5.04 -6.56 5.76
CA VAL A 284 5.96 -5.76 4.94
C VAL A 284 6.97 -4.99 5.81
N CYS A 285 6.51 -4.29 6.84
CA CYS A 285 7.39 -3.57 7.76
C CYS A 285 8.41 -4.48 8.46
N GLU A 286 8.00 -5.64 8.94
CA GLU A 286 8.88 -6.63 9.56
C GLU A 286 9.92 -7.17 8.56
N THR A 287 9.50 -7.49 7.34
CA THR A 287 10.38 -7.98 6.27
C THR A 287 11.44 -6.93 5.91
N LEU A 288 11.03 -5.68 5.72
CA LEU A 288 11.95 -4.57 5.44
C LEU A 288 12.89 -4.29 6.62
N ASN A 289 12.39 -4.37 7.87
CA ASN A 289 13.24 -4.21 9.06
C ASN A 289 14.31 -5.32 9.14
N ARG A 290 13.95 -6.59 8.87
CA ARG A 290 14.92 -7.71 8.79
C ARG A 290 16.01 -7.44 7.75
N VAL A 291 15.67 -6.89 6.59
CA VAL A 291 16.65 -6.48 5.56
C VAL A 291 17.56 -5.35 6.06
N VAL A 292 17.02 -4.31 6.71
CA VAL A 292 17.82 -3.22 7.28
C VAL A 292 18.78 -3.71 8.36
N CYS A 293 18.31 -4.58 9.27
CA CYS A 293 19.14 -5.21 10.31
C CYS A 293 20.27 -6.04 9.70
N ARG A 294 19.99 -6.86 8.68
CA ARG A 294 20.99 -7.67 7.97
C ARG A 294 22.05 -6.80 7.29
N ASN A 295 21.64 -5.73 6.61
CA ASN A 295 22.57 -4.82 5.95
C ASN A 295 23.47 -4.09 6.95
N ARG A 296 22.93 -3.69 8.12
CA ARG A 296 23.72 -3.11 9.22
C ARG A 296 24.74 -4.09 9.81
N ALA A 297 24.39 -5.37 9.95
CA ALA A 297 25.32 -6.40 10.38
C ALA A 297 26.44 -6.61 9.35
N ALA A 298 26.09 -6.77 8.07
CA ALA A 298 27.05 -6.94 6.97
C ALA A 298 27.95 -5.72 6.74
N SER A 299 27.51 -4.51 7.10
CA SER A 299 28.39 -3.32 7.08
C SER A 299 29.37 -3.29 8.26
N ARG A 300 28.99 -3.81 9.43
CA ARG A 300 29.89 -3.88 10.60
C ARG A 300 31.01 -4.90 10.40
N SER A 301 30.70 -6.06 9.82
CA SER A 301 31.68 -7.12 9.53
C SER A 301 32.64 -6.82 8.37
N LYS A 302 32.53 -5.66 7.72
CA LYS A 302 33.46 -5.19 6.67
C LYS A 302 34.49 -4.17 7.16
N THR A 303 34.49 -3.85 8.45
CA THR A 303 35.51 -2.99 9.07
C THR A 303 36.71 -3.87 9.43
N PRO A 304 37.91 -3.68 8.86
CA PRO A 304 39.08 -4.49 9.21
C PRO A 304 39.54 -4.17 10.63
N GLU A 305 39.66 -5.22 11.43
CA GLU A 305 40.16 -5.16 12.79
C GLU A 305 41.69 -4.97 12.79
N THR A 306 42.13 -3.74 13.02
CA THR A 306 43.56 -3.40 13.17
C THR A 306 43.78 -2.40 14.29
N VAL A 307 43.86 -2.87 15.54
CA VAL A 307 44.84 -2.45 16.58
C VAL A 307 44.91 -3.56 17.63
N ALA A 308 46.12 -4.08 17.90
CA ALA A 308 46.38 -5.07 18.94
C ALA A 308 46.47 -4.43 20.36
N PRO A 309 46.26 -5.17 21.45
CA PRO A 309 46.12 -4.61 22.79
C PRO A 309 47.47 -4.38 23.53
N PRO A 310 47.59 -3.34 24.36
CA PRO A 310 48.65 -3.24 25.36
C PRO A 310 48.19 -3.80 26.74
N SER A 311 48.96 -4.77 27.20
CA SER A 311 49.15 -5.28 28.57
C SER A 311 48.61 -4.46 29.77
N SER A 312 47.92 -5.16 30.68
CA SER A 312 47.82 -4.85 32.13
C SER A 312 49.15 -5.19 32.86
N PRO A 313 49.32 -5.07 34.21
CA PRO A 313 48.49 -4.48 35.31
C PRO A 313 49.38 -3.46 36.13
N PRO A 314 49.28 -3.17 37.47
CA PRO A 314 48.45 -3.74 38.55
C PRO A 314 47.94 -2.66 39.60
N PRO A 315 47.64 -2.92 40.90
CA PRO A 315 46.33 -2.55 41.47
C PRO A 315 46.34 -1.80 42.83
N LEU A 316 45.56 -0.72 43.02
CA LEU A 316 45.45 -0.08 44.35
C LEU A 316 44.05 0.40 44.76
N VAL A 317 43.47 -0.39 45.68
CA VAL A 317 42.62 -0.10 46.86
C VAL A 317 41.35 0.78 46.79
N PRO A 318 40.32 0.47 47.61
CA PRO A 318 39.04 1.18 47.66
C PRO A 318 39.04 2.35 48.66
N ILE A 319 38.12 3.31 48.46
CA ILE A 319 37.80 4.38 49.41
C ILE A 319 36.28 4.40 49.66
N GLU A 320 35.92 4.69 50.91
CA GLU A 320 34.62 4.38 51.52
C GLU A 320 33.58 5.53 51.52
N MET A 321 32.29 5.14 51.63
CA MET A 321 31.21 5.83 52.39
C MET A 321 30.63 7.19 51.90
N PRO A 322 29.44 7.64 52.40
CA PRO A 322 28.51 7.00 53.34
C PRO A 322 27.01 6.92 52.96
N VAL A 323 26.39 5.89 53.55
CA VAL A 323 25.02 5.70 54.07
C VAL A 323 24.07 6.91 54.24
N ALA A 324 22.81 6.75 53.79
CA ALA A 324 21.58 7.17 54.49
C ALA A 324 20.37 6.36 53.95
N ASN A 325 20.06 5.22 54.55
CA ASN A 325 18.88 4.98 55.40
C ASN A 325 17.51 5.48 54.88
N LEU A 326 16.64 4.53 54.51
CA LEU A 326 15.28 4.42 55.06
C LEU A 326 14.74 2.98 54.90
N THR A 327 14.45 2.36 56.04
CA THR A 327 13.67 1.12 56.25
C THR A 327 12.18 1.37 55.87
N CYS A 328 11.27 0.41 55.73
CA CYS A 328 10.96 -0.73 56.62
C CYS A 328 10.41 -1.98 55.91
N ASP A 329 10.50 -3.09 56.64
CA ASP A 329 10.09 -4.46 56.30
C ASP A 329 8.58 -4.75 56.54
N GLU A 330 8.11 -5.86 55.94
CA GLU A 330 7.22 -6.93 56.46
C GLU A 330 6.80 -7.76 55.22
N GLU A 331 7.45 -8.87 54.88
CA GLU A 331 7.44 -10.20 55.54
C GLU A 331 6.06 -10.89 55.50
N LEU A 332 5.97 -11.96 54.69
CA LEU A 332 5.22 -13.17 55.02
C LEU A 332 5.62 -14.34 54.11
N THR A 333 6.28 -15.33 54.70
CA THR A 333 6.55 -16.65 54.14
C THR A 333 5.34 -17.56 54.36
N ILE A 334 5.04 -18.45 53.39
CA ILE A 334 4.61 -19.84 53.66
C ILE A 334 5.27 -20.72 52.58
N GLU A 335 5.74 -21.88 53.01
CA GLU A 335 6.56 -22.85 52.27
C GLU A 335 5.71 -24.03 51.73
N ASN A 336 6.41 -25.07 51.27
CA ASN A 336 5.97 -26.47 51.04
C ASN A 336 5.51 -26.79 49.60
N GLU A 337 6.28 -27.59 48.83
CA GLU A 337 6.42 -29.08 48.90
C GLU A 337 5.15 -29.76 48.33
N ASP A 338 5.17 -30.83 47.52
CA ASP A 338 6.20 -31.55 46.74
C ASP A 338 5.43 -32.32 45.64
N ASP A 339 6.11 -32.81 44.59
CA ASP A 339 6.04 -34.20 44.11
C ASP A 339 6.61 -34.36 42.69
N ASP A 340 7.36 -35.45 42.51
CA ASP A 340 8.09 -35.82 41.31
C ASP A 340 7.21 -36.52 40.24
N GLU A 341 7.78 -36.75 39.05
CA GLU A 341 7.98 -38.11 38.49
C GLU A 341 8.61 -38.00 37.08
N ASP A 342 9.75 -38.67 36.89
CA ASP A 342 10.48 -38.73 35.63
C ASP A 342 9.78 -39.61 34.58
N TYR A 343 9.90 -39.26 33.29
CA TYR A 343 9.76 -40.26 32.23
C TYR A 343 10.78 -40.08 31.10
N VAL A 344 11.91 -40.78 31.26
CA VAL A 344 12.94 -40.96 30.24
C VAL A 344 12.60 -42.18 29.39
N VAL A 345 12.48 -42.00 28.07
CA VAL A 345 12.53 -43.12 27.11
C VAL A 345 13.80 -43.00 26.27
N GLN A 346 14.77 -43.85 26.59
CA GLN A 346 15.83 -44.22 25.66
C GLN A 346 15.25 -45.17 24.61
N LEU A 347 15.59 -44.96 23.34
CA LEU A 347 15.71 -46.05 22.38
C LEU A 347 17.02 -45.86 21.61
N SER A 348 17.83 -46.91 21.63
CA SER A 348 19.19 -46.99 21.12
C SER A 348 19.25 -47.35 19.63
N ASP A 349 20.20 -46.73 18.94
CA ASP A 349 21.21 -47.31 18.06
C ASP A 349 20.89 -48.59 17.26
N SER A 350 21.18 -48.51 15.96
CA SER A 350 21.76 -49.62 15.20
C SER A 350 22.78 -49.03 14.22
N ASP A 351 24.01 -49.52 14.32
CA ASP A 351 25.19 -49.07 13.58
C ASP A 351 25.12 -49.39 12.08
N ASP A 352 25.99 -48.75 11.29
CA ASP A 352 26.77 -49.42 10.25
C ASP A 352 27.99 -48.54 9.89
N ASP A 353 29.17 -49.16 9.85
CA ASP A 353 30.48 -48.54 9.64
C ASP A 353 30.76 -48.16 8.18
N ASP A 354 31.75 -47.27 7.96
CA ASP A 354 32.84 -47.51 7.00
C ASP A 354 33.99 -46.48 7.13
N GLU A 355 35.19 -47.02 7.37
CA GLU A 355 36.48 -46.40 7.68
C GLU A 355 37.29 -45.83 6.47
N GLU A 356 38.34 -45.06 6.81
CA GLU A 356 39.56 -44.61 6.06
C GLU A 356 39.39 -43.68 4.81
N GLU A 357 40.42 -42.96 4.31
CA GLU A 357 41.84 -42.82 4.71
C GLU A 357 42.16 -41.43 5.33
N ALA A 358 43.05 -41.35 6.33
CA ALA A 358 43.72 -40.11 6.73
C ALA A 358 45.05 -39.88 5.97
N VAL A 359 45.22 -38.70 5.34
CA VAL A 359 46.55 -38.20 4.92
C VAL A 359 46.77 -36.74 5.30
N ASP A 360 47.81 -36.53 6.10
CA ASP A 360 48.41 -35.25 6.46
C ASP A 360 49.24 -34.67 5.30
N ASP A 361 49.08 -33.39 4.98
CA ASP A 361 50.23 -32.57 4.60
C ASP A 361 49.99 -31.05 4.77
N THR A 362 51.10 -30.34 5.01
CA THR A 362 51.18 -28.96 5.53
C THR A 362 51.10 -27.90 4.39
N PRO A 363 50.55 -26.69 4.62
CA PRO A 363 50.22 -25.78 3.52
C PRO A 363 51.43 -25.05 2.92
N GLN A 364 51.45 -24.91 1.60
CA GLN A 364 52.42 -24.08 0.88
C GLN A 364 51.74 -22.85 0.26
N GLU A 365 52.25 -21.67 0.58
CA GLU A 365 51.75 -20.39 0.05
C GLU A 365 52.03 -20.23 -1.45
N SER A 366 51.07 -19.68 -2.20
CA SER A 366 51.40 -18.87 -3.39
C SER A 366 50.27 -17.94 -3.85
N SER A 367 50.49 -16.63 -3.67
CA SER A 367 50.24 -15.57 -4.67
C SER A 367 48.87 -15.51 -5.38
N SER A 368 48.03 -14.59 -4.88
CA SER A 368 47.46 -13.47 -5.63
C SER A 368 46.92 -13.69 -7.06
N THR A 369 45.62 -13.45 -7.22
CA THR A 369 45.15 -12.32 -8.05
C THR A 369 43.71 -11.95 -7.68
N ALA A 370 43.50 -10.72 -7.21
CA ALA A 370 42.17 -10.16 -7.02
C ALA A 370 41.51 -9.90 -8.38
N VAL A 371 40.23 -10.24 -8.51
CA VAL A 371 39.36 -9.71 -9.56
C VAL A 371 38.46 -8.70 -8.87
N GLU A 372 38.63 -7.42 -9.18
CA GLU A 372 37.76 -6.37 -8.65
C GLU A 372 36.37 -6.49 -9.28
N GLU A 373 35.33 -6.77 -8.47
CA GLU A 373 33.95 -6.61 -8.91
C GLU A 373 33.58 -5.12 -8.94
N THR A 374 33.87 -4.50 -10.07
CA THR A 374 33.43 -3.13 -10.37
C THR A 374 31.95 -3.12 -10.78
N GLY A 375 31.13 -2.33 -10.09
CA GLY A 375 29.81 -1.91 -10.60
C GLY A 375 28.61 -2.45 -9.82
N GLY A 376 28.30 -1.83 -8.69
CA GLY A 376 26.95 -1.92 -8.12
C GLY A 376 25.98 -1.10 -8.97
N GLU A 377 25.33 -1.74 -9.94
CA GLU A 377 24.38 -1.07 -10.84
C GLU A 377 23.09 -0.69 -10.10
N ASP A 378 22.61 0.53 -10.34
CA ASP A 378 21.49 1.12 -9.61
C ASP A 378 20.13 0.60 -10.14
N LEU A 379 19.88 -0.69 -9.91
CA LEU A 379 18.65 -1.36 -10.36
C LEU A 379 17.42 -0.65 -9.77
N PRO A 380 16.33 -0.42 -10.53
CA PRO A 380 15.13 0.29 -10.07
C PRO A 380 14.26 -0.48 -9.07
N TYR A 381 14.75 -1.62 -8.58
CA TYR A 381 14.09 -2.51 -7.64
C TYR A 381 15.10 -3.05 -6.61
N ILE A 382 14.58 -3.65 -5.55
CA ILE A 382 15.33 -4.35 -4.51
C ILE A 382 14.89 -5.81 -4.56
N ALA A 383 15.83 -6.72 -4.83
CA ALA A 383 15.58 -8.15 -4.64
C ALA A 383 15.50 -8.46 -3.13
N LEU A 384 14.41 -9.12 -2.74
CA LEU A 384 14.19 -9.65 -1.39
C LEU A 384 14.58 -11.14 -1.37
N GLN A 385 14.32 -11.82 -0.25
CA GLN A 385 14.44 -13.27 -0.20
C GLN A 385 13.28 -13.93 -0.98
N ASP A 386 13.46 -15.21 -1.30
CA ASP A 386 12.44 -16.09 -1.91
C ASP A 386 11.92 -15.63 -3.28
N ASP A 387 12.78 -14.98 -4.09
CA ASP A 387 12.49 -14.42 -5.42
C ASP A 387 11.37 -13.35 -5.44
N TRP A 388 11.19 -12.61 -4.33
CA TRP A 388 10.36 -11.40 -4.29
C TRP A 388 11.15 -10.15 -4.65
N PHE A 389 10.47 -9.15 -5.25
CA PHE A 389 11.09 -7.92 -5.75
C PHE A 389 10.27 -6.69 -5.36
N CYS A 390 10.89 -5.72 -4.69
CA CYS A 390 10.27 -4.46 -4.29
C CYS A 390 10.67 -3.32 -5.23
N CYS A 391 9.71 -2.62 -5.83
CA CYS A 391 9.95 -1.47 -6.70
C CYS A 391 10.46 -0.25 -5.89
N LYS A 392 11.64 0.30 -6.21
CA LYS A 392 12.20 1.46 -5.49
C LYS A 392 11.36 2.75 -5.64
N GLN A 393 10.48 2.82 -6.62
CA GLN A 393 9.73 4.05 -6.98
C GLN A 393 8.35 4.13 -6.33
N CYS A 394 7.71 3.00 -6.03
CA CYS A 394 6.39 2.96 -5.38
C CYS A 394 6.30 2.02 -4.17
N ASN A 395 7.36 1.28 -3.85
CA ASN A 395 7.44 0.28 -2.78
C ASN A 395 6.44 -0.89 -2.89
N GLN A 396 5.85 -1.13 -4.07
CA GLN A 396 5.08 -2.36 -4.32
C GLN A 396 6.02 -3.57 -4.40
N ILE A 397 5.56 -4.71 -3.87
CA ILE A 397 6.30 -5.97 -3.87
C ILE A 397 5.63 -6.94 -4.84
N HIS A 398 6.43 -7.63 -5.64
CA HIS A 398 6.00 -8.60 -6.64
C HIS A 398 6.72 -9.93 -6.41
N HIS A 399 6.02 -11.04 -6.67
CA HIS A 399 6.46 -12.40 -6.37
C HIS A 399 7.37 -13.04 -7.44
N THR A 400 7.70 -12.31 -8.52
CA THR A 400 8.66 -12.72 -9.56
C THR A 400 9.28 -11.50 -10.23
N LEU A 401 10.47 -11.68 -10.82
CA LEU A 401 11.18 -10.63 -11.54
C LEU A 401 10.36 -10.11 -12.73
N ASP A 402 9.75 -11.02 -13.49
CA ASP A 402 8.95 -10.68 -14.68
C ASP A 402 7.78 -9.75 -14.34
N VAL A 403 7.03 -10.04 -13.26
CA VAL A 403 5.91 -9.20 -12.82
C VAL A 403 6.37 -7.83 -12.30
N MET A 404 7.56 -7.76 -11.69
CA MET A 404 8.16 -6.49 -11.30
C MET A 404 8.64 -5.68 -12.52
N VAL A 405 9.23 -6.33 -13.53
CA VAL A 405 9.64 -5.69 -14.79
C VAL A 405 8.42 -5.17 -15.57
N ASP A 406 7.35 -5.96 -15.66
CA ASP A 406 6.06 -5.53 -16.22
C ASP A 406 5.50 -4.34 -15.43
N HIS A 407 5.57 -4.36 -14.10
CA HIS A 407 5.17 -3.23 -13.26
C HIS A 407 6.00 -1.96 -13.57
N LEU A 408 7.33 -2.07 -13.65
CA LEU A 408 8.19 -0.93 -14.02
C LEU A 408 7.85 -0.39 -15.42
N HIS A 409 7.61 -1.26 -16.40
CA HIS A 409 7.23 -0.84 -17.75
C HIS A 409 5.86 -0.13 -17.80
N ASN A 410 4.87 -0.64 -17.06
CA ASN A 410 3.50 -0.10 -17.10
C ASN A 410 3.30 1.14 -16.22
N TYR A 411 3.98 1.23 -15.07
CA TYR A 411 3.75 2.28 -14.06
C TYR A 411 4.92 3.26 -13.90
N HIS A 412 6.12 2.91 -14.37
CA HIS A 412 7.35 3.69 -14.21
C HIS A 412 8.15 3.87 -15.51
N SER A 413 7.42 4.03 -16.63
CA SER A 413 7.94 4.14 -18.00
C SER A 413 8.94 5.29 -18.27
N GLU A 414 9.24 6.13 -17.29
CA GLU A 414 10.22 7.22 -17.39
C GLU A 414 11.68 6.71 -17.39
N LEU A 415 11.93 5.45 -17.01
CA LEU A 415 13.24 4.77 -17.11
C LEU A 415 13.56 4.27 -18.54
N GLY A 416 13.09 4.98 -19.57
CA GLY A 416 13.11 4.57 -20.98
C GLY A 416 14.48 4.55 -21.68
N PHE A 417 15.51 3.95 -21.07
CA PHE A 417 16.88 3.95 -21.59
C PHE A 417 17.67 2.62 -21.47
N PHE A 418 17.00 1.46 -21.32
CA PHE A 418 17.65 0.15 -21.29
C PHE A 418 17.12 -0.90 -22.29
N VAL A 419 17.01 -0.53 -23.58
CA VAL A 419 17.29 -1.48 -24.68
C VAL A 419 18.06 -0.76 -25.80
N LYS A 420 19.39 -0.69 -25.68
CA LYS A 420 20.23 -0.52 -26.87
C LYS A 420 20.42 -1.89 -27.53
N ALA A 421 20.33 -1.91 -28.85
CA ALA A 421 20.35 -3.13 -29.66
C ALA A 421 21.61 -3.98 -29.43
N LYS A 422 21.47 -5.31 -29.64
CA LYS A 422 22.60 -6.26 -29.69
C LYS A 422 23.75 -5.71 -30.55
N PRO A 423 24.94 -5.47 -29.99
CA PRO A 423 26.15 -5.32 -30.79
C PRO A 423 26.49 -6.66 -31.44
N ALA A 424 27.06 -6.63 -32.64
CA ALA A 424 27.59 -7.83 -33.29
C ALA A 424 28.75 -8.41 -32.47
N ALA A 425 28.81 -9.74 -32.33
CA ALA A 425 29.79 -10.40 -31.47
C ALA A 425 31.23 -10.31 -32.02
N PRO A 426 32.21 -9.88 -31.21
CA PRO A 426 33.61 -10.15 -31.47
C PRO A 426 33.88 -11.65 -31.29
N GLN A 427 34.59 -12.26 -32.24
CA GLN A 427 35.03 -13.65 -32.16
C GLN A 427 36.12 -13.79 -31.09
N VAL A 428 35.76 -14.25 -29.89
CA VAL A 428 36.72 -14.57 -28.81
C VAL A 428 36.51 -16.01 -28.35
N ASN A 429 37.62 -16.70 -28.09
CA ASN A 429 37.69 -18.16 -28.00
C ASN A 429 36.75 -18.79 -26.94
N LYS A 430 36.06 -19.85 -27.36
CA LYS A 430 35.20 -20.71 -26.52
C LYS A 430 36.03 -21.47 -25.47
N LYS A 431 36.33 -20.84 -24.32
CA LYS A 431 36.70 -21.58 -23.12
C LYS A 431 35.45 -22.30 -22.57
N LYS A 432 35.61 -23.59 -22.26
CA LYS A 432 34.52 -24.49 -21.90
C LYS A 432 33.88 -24.09 -20.56
N TYR A 433 32.69 -23.50 -20.59
CA TYR A 433 31.79 -23.59 -19.44
C TYR A 433 31.40 -25.06 -19.25
N LYS A 434 31.70 -25.61 -18.07
CA LYS A 434 31.23 -26.95 -17.70
C LYS A 434 29.70 -26.92 -17.67
N LYS A 435 29.05 -27.76 -18.49
CA LYS A 435 27.61 -28.04 -18.36
C LYS A 435 27.33 -28.41 -16.91
N SER A 436 26.48 -27.65 -16.22
CA SER A 436 25.77 -28.17 -15.06
C SER A 436 24.97 -29.40 -15.49
N LYS A 437 24.86 -30.38 -14.58
CA LYS A 437 24.23 -31.68 -14.86
C LYS A 437 22.79 -31.47 -15.38
N PRO A 438 22.28 -32.32 -16.29
CA PRO A 438 20.89 -32.25 -16.71
C PRO A 438 20.00 -32.43 -15.47
N ARG A 439 19.13 -31.44 -15.23
CA ARG A 439 18.09 -31.51 -14.21
C ARG A 439 17.17 -32.69 -14.57
N THR A 440 16.73 -33.42 -13.55
CA THR A 440 15.92 -34.65 -13.67
C THR A 440 14.82 -34.54 -14.71
N VAL A 441 14.62 -35.62 -15.48
CA VAL A 441 13.58 -35.73 -16.51
C VAL A 441 12.24 -35.38 -15.89
N ALA A 442 11.68 -34.23 -16.27
CA ALA A 442 10.34 -33.85 -15.86
C ALA A 442 9.36 -34.85 -16.47
N THR A 443 8.48 -35.40 -15.65
CA THR A 443 7.35 -36.20 -16.10
C THR A 443 6.56 -35.43 -17.17
N PRO A 444 6.09 -36.08 -18.24
CA PRO A 444 5.27 -35.41 -19.24
C PRO A 444 3.99 -34.89 -18.59
N VAL A 445 3.89 -33.56 -18.45
CA VAL A 445 2.67 -32.87 -18.01
C VAL A 445 1.56 -33.20 -19.00
N GLU A 446 0.51 -33.85 -18.52
CA GLU A 446 -0.64 -34.24 -19.34
C GLU A 446 -1.65 -33.08 -19.37
N TYR A 447 -2.00 -32.62 -20.57
CA TYR A 447 -2.92 -31.52 -20.79
C TYR A 447 -3.64 -31.73 -22.12
N GLN A 448 -4.88 -31.25 -22.23
CA GLN A 448 -5.66 -31.32 -23.46
C GLN A 448 -5.44 -30.08 -24.32
N GLU A 449 -5.20 -30.25 -25.62
CA GLU A 449 -5.13 -29.15 -26.58
C GLU A 449 -6.53 -28.87 -27.16
N VAL A 450 -6.97 -27.60 -27.09
CA VAL A 450 -8.32 -27.16 -27.48
C VAL A 450 -8.22 -25.90 -28.34
N VAL A 451 -8.85 -25.89 -29.50
CA VAL A 451 -8.91 -24.71 -30.39
C VAL A 451 -10.20 -23.94 -30.13
N ILE A 452 -10.08 -22.66 -29.77
CA ILE A 452 -11.20 -21.75 -29.49
C ILE A 452 -10.96 -20.46 -30.31
N ALA A 453 -11.91 -20.10 -31.18
CA ALA A 453 -11.83 -18.92 -32.05
C ALA A 453 -10.46 -18.79 -32.77
N ASP A 454 -10.12 -19.84 -33.53
CA ASP A 454 -8.88 -19.98 -34.32
C ASP A 454 -7.57 -19.86 -33.52
N LYS A 455 -7.63 -20.01 -32.20
CA LYS A 455 -6.46 -20.00 -31.31
C LYS A 455 -6.38 -21.27 -30.49
N THR A 456 -5.18 -21.86 -30.46
CA THR A 456 -4.85 -22.99 -29.61
C THR A 456 -4.74 -22.55 -28.14
N TYR A 457 -5.42 -23.29 -27.27
CA TYR A 457 -5.27 -23.24 -25.83
C TYR A 457 -4.95 -24.63 -25.29
N PHE A 458 -4.28 -24.66 -24.14
CA PHE A 458 -4.00 -25.86 -23.37
C PHE A 458 -4.91 -25.83 -22.14
N LYS A 459 -5.75 -26.86 -22.00
CA LYS A 459 -6.63 -27.09 -20.85
C LYS A 459 -5.93 -28.00 -19.85
N CYS A 460 -5.99 -27.68 -18.57
CA CYS A 460 -5.54 -28.59 -17.51
C CYS A 460 -6.50 -29.80 -17.42
N ASN A 461 -5.99 -30.94 -16.95
CA ASN A 461 -6.81 -32.14 -16.75
C ASN A 461 -7.53 -32.13 -15.38
N ASP A 462 -6.91 -31.54 -14.34
CA ASP A 462 -7.45 -31.53 -12.97
C ASP A 462 -8.42 -30.37 -12.66
N CYS A 463 -8.40 -29.32 -13.50
CA CYS A 463 -9.33 -28.19 -13.46
C CYS A 463 -9.50 -27.57 -14.85
N ASP A 464 -10.50 -26.71 -15.04
CA ASP A 464 -10.86 -26.20 -16.36
C ASP A 464 -10.01 -25.00 -16.84
N THR A 465 -8.87 -24.74 -16.19
CA THR A 465 -7.96 -23.64 -16.53
C THR A 465 -7.43 -23.75 -17.97
N LEU A 466 -7.71 -22.75 -18.79
CA LEU A 466 -7.20 -22.61 -20.16
C LEU A 466 -6.04 -21.61 -20.21
N VAL A 467 -4.92 -21.98 -20.83
CA VAL A 467 -3.77 -21.09 -21.08
C VAL A 467 -3.30 -21.14 -22.54
N SER A 468 -2.76 -20.05 -23.07
CA SER A 468 -2.32 -19.95 -24.48
C SER A 468 -0.92 -20.52 -24.75
N GLN A 469 -0.18 -20.97 -23.73
CA GLN A 469 1.20 -21.44 -23.88
C GLN A 469 1.48 -22.66 -23.00
N LYS A 470 2.07 -23.71 -23.58
CA LYS A 470 2.45 -24.96 -22.89
C LYS A 470 3.30 -24.72 -21.62
N GLY A 471 4.24 -23.79 -21.67
CA GLY A 471 5.08 -23.43 -20.51
C GLY A 471 4.28 -22.87 -19.33
N ASN A 472 3.19 -22.15 -19.59
CA ASN A 472 2.30 -21.65 -18.54
C ASN A 472 1.44 -22.78 -17.93
N MET A 473 1.09 -23.82 -18.70
CA MET A 473 0.38 -25.00 -18.17
C MET A 473 1.29 -25.79 -17.22
N ALA A 474 2.53 -26.06 -17.62
CA ALA A 474 3.53 -26.69 -16.75
C ALA A 474 3.96 -25.82 -15.55
N ARG A 475 3.61 -24.53 -15.51
CA ARG A 475 3.72 -23.70 -14.29
C ARG A 475 2.46 -23.82 -13.44
N HIS A 476 1.28 -23.77 -14.05
CA HIS A 476 -0.02 -23.91 -13.38
C HIS A 476 -0.10 -25.24 -12.59
N GLU A 477 0.13 -26.38 -13.25
CA GLU A 477 0.13 -27.70 -12.58
C GLU A 477 1.09 -27.73 -11.37
N ARG A 478 2.34 -27.26 -11.55
CA ARG A 478 3.32 -27.19 -10.44
C ARG A 478 2.91 -26.27 -9.28
N CYS A 479 2.05 -25.28 -9.51
CA CYS A 479 1.62 -24.32 -8.49
C CYS A 479 0.29 -24.68 -7.81
N TYR A 480 -0.54 -25.52 -8.42
CA TYR A 480 -1.91 -25.79 -7.95
C TYR A 480 -2.26 -27.27 -7.79
N HIS A 481 -1.56 -28.17 -8.48
CA HIS A 481 -1.84 -29.62 -8.48
C HIS A 481 -0.67 -30.46 -7.97
N LYS A 482 0.48 -29.85 -7.68
CA LYS A 482 1.62 -30.57 -7.12
C LYS A 482 1.38 -30.93 -5.65
N GLU A 483 1.56 -32.21 -5.35
CA GLU A 483 1.55 -32.76 -3.98
C GLU A 483 2.43 -31.91 -3.04
N GLY A 484 1.82 -31.39 -1.98
CA GLY A 484 2.44 -30.47 -1.00
C GLY A 484 2.11 -28.98 -1.17
N SER A 485 1.46 -28.53 -2.24
CA SER A 485 0.86 -27.18 -2.25
C SER A 485 -0.45 -27.17 -1.46
N GLU A 486 -0.62 -26.23 -0.53
CA GLU A 486 -1.92 -25.98 0.13
C GLU A 486 -3.02 -25.83 -0.93
N GLN A 487 -4.03 -26.69 -0.88
CA GLN A 487 -5.09 -26.70 -1.88
C GLN A 487 -5.95 -25.44 -1.75
N LYS A 488 -5.63 -24.44 -2.58
CA LYS A 488 -6.45 -23.23 -2.71
C LYS A 488 -7.87 -23.61 -3.11
N PRO A 489 -8.90 -22.93 -2.56
CA PRO A 489 -10.29 -23.28 -2.83
C PRO A 489 -10.60 -23.16 -4.33
N ARG A 490 -11.20 -24.22 -4.90
CA ARG A 490 -11.69 -24.23 -6.28
C ARG A 490 -12.75 -23.15 -6.46
N LEU A 491 -12.57 -22.30 -7.47
CA LEU A 491 -13.50 -21.28 -7.89
C LEU A 491 -14.38 -21.84 -9.00
N TYR A 492 -15.67 -21.99 -8.74
CA TYR A 492 -16.63 -22.48 -9.72
C TYR A 492 -17.20 -21.32 -10.55
N CYS A 493 -17.44 -21.56 -11.83
CA CYS A 493 -18.32 -20.69 -12.61
C CYS A 493 -19.73 -20.75 -12.00
N ARG A 494 -20.40 -19.61 -11.93
CA ARG A 494 -21.76 -19.50 -11.35
C ARG A 494 -22.84 -19.24 -12.39
N VAL A 495 -22.45 -19.06 -13.65
CA VAL A 495 -23.38 -18.91 -14.77
C VAL A 495 -24.20 -20.21 -14.89
N ALA A 496 -25.50 -20.07 -15.12
CA ALA A 496 -26.41 -21.21 -15.25
C ALA A 496 -25.87 -22.25 -16.24
N GLU A 497 -26.04 -23.53 -15.90
CA GLU A 497 -25.57 -24.69 -16.68
C GLU A 497 -24.04 -24.83 -16.85
N CYS A 498 -23.22 -23.94 -16.26
CA CYS A 498 -21.77 -24.02 -16.33
C CYS A 498 -21.15 -24.63 -15.06
N TYR A 499 -20.66 -25.87 -15.17
CA TYR A 499 -20.04 -26.63 -14.07
C TYR A 499 -18.49 -26.52 -14.05
N GLN A 500 -17.91 -25.55 -14.76
CA GLN A 500 -16.45 -25.42 -14.89
C GLN A 500 -15.81 -24.83 -13.62
N ASN A 501 -14.60 -25.27 -13.29
CA ASN A 501 -13.90 -24.94 -12.03
C ASN A 501 -12.42 -24.57 -12.23
N PHE A 502 -11.92 -23.62 -11.44
CA PHE A 502 -10.63 -22.93 -11.63
C PHE A 502 -9.86 -22.82 -10.31
N MET A 503 -8.52 -22.83 -10.37
CA MET A 503 -7.67 -22.69 -9.16
C MET A 503 -7.28 -21.23 -8.87
N ASP A 504 -7.55 -20.30 -9.80
CA ASP A 504 -7.30 -18.87 -9.62
C ASP A 504 -8.34 -17.99 -10.33
N ARG A 505 -8.46 -16.74 -9.86
CA ARG A 505 -9.42 -15.75 -10.39
C ARG A 505 -9.19 -15.46 -11.87
N MET A 506 -7.95 -15.44 -12.34
CA MET A 506 -7.63 -15.07 -13.72
C MET A 506 -8.00 -16.20 -14.71
N GLY A 507 -7.96 -17.45 -14.28
CA GLY A 507 -8.56 -18.59 -14.98
C GLY A 507 -10.07 -18.43 -15.14
N LEU A 508 -10.78 -18.13 -14.03
CA LEU A 508 -12.22 -17.90 -14.05
C LEU A 508 -12.61 -16.69 -14.93
N THR A 509 -11.96 -15.53 -14.78
CA THR A 509 -12.23 -14.35 -15.63
C THR A 509 -12.00 -14.66 -17.12
N ARG A 510 -10.94 -15.41 -17.46
CA ARG A 510 -10.69 -15.82 -18.85
C ARG A 510 -11.78 -16.76 -19.38
N HIS A 511 -12.26 -17.69 -18.57
CA HIS A 511 -13.37 -18.56 -18.93
C HIS A 511 -14.67 -17.77 -19.13
N LEU A 512 -15.05 -16.88 -18.20
CA LEU A 512 -16.21 -16.01 -18.33
C LEU A 512 -16.18 -15.20 -19.63
N LYS A 513 -15.01 -14.65 -19.99
CA LYS A 513 -14.82 -13.90 -21.24
C LYS A 513 -14.90 -14.75 -22.51
N LEU A 514 -14.40 -15.99 -22.47
CA LEU A 514 -14.36 -16.88 -23.65
C LEU A 514 -15.63 -17.69 -23.87
N GLN A 515 -16.35 -18.07 -22.80
CA GLN A 515 -17.50 -18.98 -22.86
C GLN A 515 -18.84 -18.28 -22.58
N HIS A 516 -18.83 -17.15 -21.85
CA HIS A 516 -20.04 -16.43 -21.42
C HIS A 516 -20.06 -14.96 -21.86
N SER A 517 -19.03 -14.49 -22.57
CA SER A 517 -18.87 -13.11 -23.05
C SER A 517 -18.88 -12.01 -21.97
N TYR A 518 -18.63 -12.34 -20.69
CA TYR A 518 -18.49 -11.35 -19.61
C TYR A 518 -17.04 -10.86 -19.47
N ASP A 519 -16.84 -9.57 -19.25
CA ASP A 519 -15.50 -8.99 -19.12
C ASP A 519 -14.92 -9.10 -17.70
N SER A 520 -15.77 -9.36 -16.69
CA SER A 520 -15.36 -9.48 -15.28
C SER A 520 -16.15 -10.54 -14.49
N ILE A 521 -15.67 -10.90 -13.29
CA ILE A 521 -16.40 -11.79 -12.38
C ILE A 521 -17.56 -11.02 -11.73
N GLU A 522 -17.33 -9.74 -11.45
CA GLU A 522 -18.26 -8.81 -10.82
C GLU A 522 -19.51 -8.58 -11.69
N GLU A 523 -19.34 -8.46 -13.00
CA GLU A 523 -20.42 -8.37 -14.00
C GLU A 523 -21.27 -9.65 -14.03
N ALA A 524 -20.63 -10.83 -14.09
CA ALA A 524 -21.33 -12.12 -14.07
C ALA A 524 -22.12 -12.32 -12.76
N MET A 525 -21.55 -11.92 -11.61
CA MET A 525 -22.24 -11.97 -10.32
C MET A 525 -23.38 -10.96 -10.20
N ALA A 526 -23.25 -9.76 -10.77
CA ALA A 526 -24.31 -8.76 -10.76
C ALA A 526 -25.53 -9.21 -11.57
N LEU A 527 -25.31 -9.78 -12.75
CA LEU A 527 -26.39 -10.32 -13.59
C LEU A 527 -27.10 -11.52 -12.95
N GLN A 528 -26.36 -12.39 -12.26
CA GLN A 528 -26.95 -13.48 -11.49
C GLN A 528 -27.83 -12.98 -10.34
N LEU A 529 -27.38 -11.97 -9.59
CA LEU A 529 -28.20 -11.32 -8.55
C LEU A 529 -29.46 -10.66 -9.13
N HIS A 530 -29.38 -10.06 -10.32
CA HIS A 530 -30.55 -9.53 -11.01
C HIS A 530 -31.54 -10.65 -11.38
N HIS A 531 -31.06 -11.78 -11.91
CA HIS A 531 -31.91 -12.91 -12.27
C HIS A 531 -32.57 -13.57 -11.05
N GLU A 532 -31.84 -13.71 -9.94
CA GLU A 532 -32.40 -14.20 -8.66
C GLU A 532 -33.47 -13.24 -8.10
N VAL A 533 -33.30 -11.93 -8.27
CA VAL A 533 -34.30 -10.92 -7.87
C VAL A 533 -35.49 -10.84 -8.83
N GLU A 534 -35.36 -11.25 -10.09
CA GLU A 534 -36.49 -11.34 -11.05
C GLU A 534 -37.33 -12.62 -10.87
N ILE A 535 -36.78 -13.65 -10.20
CA ILE A 535 -37.48 -14.92 -9.91
C ILE A 535 -38.26 -14.87 -8.58
N LEU A 536 -37.88 -13.97 -7.66
CA LEU A 536 -38.48 -13.78 -6.33
C LEU A 536 -39.63 -12.76 -6.33
#